data_AF-A0A818VW71-F1
#
_entry.id   AF-A0A818VW71-F1
#
_cell.length_a   1.000
_cell.length_b   1.000
_cell.length_c   1.000
_cell.angle_alpha   90.00
_cell.angle_beta   90.00
_cell.angle_gamma   90.00
#
_symmetry.space_group_name_H-M   'P 1'
#
loop_
_entity.id
_entity.type
_entity.pdbx_description
1 polymer ?
#
loop_
_entity_poly.entity_id
_entity_poly.type
_entity_poly.pdbx_seq_one_letter_code
_entity_poly.pdbx_strand_id
1 'polypeptide(L)'
;MSRKKIDDGLERHGINVSQQTVSSIKRNIGLQRNSVENIKFSRQRPVTTPSTVSKVIQAIDVNDPPTQRSIAKSCHASQSAILRIIKQANFTLRKKRKVHKLTSSNAEKHRRPPPRFYRQLANNRYNNFITTDESWFYLDGTEGKRKVCYIKKSDPDYDRMILEQDSSRPQGFMVWAGISSYGETSLRFVKPGVKINSDYYINNILKPFFITGRSSLVFQQKEKEKKSPSRQRS
;
A
#
# COMPACT_ATOMS: atom_id res chain seq x y z
N MET A 1 31.52 4.75 59.70
CA MET A 1 32.08 3.43 59.35
C MET A 1 33.55 3.57 58.97
N SER A 2 34.44 2.86 59.68
CA SER A 2 35.87 2.79 59.34
C SER A 2 36.09 1.91 58.11
N ARG A 3 37.08 2.27 57.27
CA ARG A 3 37.36 1.61 55.98
C ARG A 3 37.63 0.12 56.12
N LYS A 4 38.46 -0.27 57.10
CA LYS A 4 38.79 -1.68 57.38
C LYS A 4 37.53 -2.53 57.61
N LYS A 5 36.55 -2.01 58.36
CA LYS A 5 35.29 -2.73 58.63
C LYS A 5 34.46 -3.02 57.38
N ILE A 6 34.60 -2.22 56.32
CA ILE A 6 33.91 -2.41 55.04
C ILE A 6 34.64 -3.47 54.22
N ASP A 7 35.96 -3.37 54.12
CA ASP A 7 36.81 -4.33 53.41
C ASP A 7 36.66 -5.74 54.04
N ASP A 8 36.77 -5.85 55.37
CA ASP A 8 36.58 -7.10 56.12
C ASP A 8 35.16 -7.67 55.97
N GLY A 9 34.16 -6.82 55.71
CA GLY A 9 32.78 -7.22 55.46
C GLY A 9 32.59 -7.78 54.05
N LEU A 10 33.21 -7.16 53.05
CA LEU A 10 33.16 -7.57 51.65
C LEU A 10 33.92 -8.88 51.41
N GLU A 11 35.07 -9.06 52.07
CA GLU A 11 35.86 -10.30 52.02
C GLU A 11 35.09 -11.48 52.61
N ARG A 12 34.37 -11.28 53.73
CA ARG A 12 33.49 -12.31 54.33
C ARG A 12 32.35 -12.74 53.41
N HIS A 13 31.95 -11.89 52.48
CA HIS A 13 30.93 -12.19 51.46
C HIS A 13 31.55 -12.59 50.11
N GLY A 14 32.87 -12.78 50.02
CA GLY A 14 33.57 -13.23 48.80
C GLY A 14 33.66 -12.18 47.68
N ILE A 15 33.45 -10.90 47.98
CA ILE A 15 33.44 -9.83 46.97
C ILE A 15 34.80 -9.11 46.98
N ASN A 16 35.62 -9.34 45.96
CA ASN A 16 36.89 -8.64 45.79
C ASN A 16 36.68 -7.33 45.02
N VAL A 17 36.88 -6.19 45.68
CA VAL A 17 36.68 -4.85 45.12
C VAL A 17 37.93 -4.00 45.38
N SER A 18 38.37 -3.22 44.39
CA SER A 18 39.54 -2.36 44.58
C SER A 18 39.31 -1.29 45.65
N GLN A 19 40.39 -0.97 46.37
CA GLN A 19 40.42 0.09 47.38
C GLN A 19 39.95 1.46 46.83
N GLN A 20 40.22 1.71 45.55
CA GLN A 20 39.84 2.94 44.86
C GLN A 20 38.34 3.01 44.58
N THR A 21 37.71 1.86 44.27
CA THR A 21 36.27 1.73 44.06
C THR A 21 35.51 1.97 45.37
N VAL A 22 35.93 1.36 46.48
CA VAL A 22 35.34 1.57 47.83
C VAL A 22 35.42 3.05 48.23
N SER A 23 36.58 3.67 47.99
CA SER A 23 36.79 5.10 48.28
C SER A 23 35.93 6.02 47.40
N SER A 24 35.75 5.68 46.13
CA SER A 24 34.90 6.43 45.19
C SER A 24 33.43 6.32 45.54
N ILE A 25 32.96 5.12 45.91
CA ILE A 25 31.59 4.87 46.38
C ILE A 25 31.34 5.67 47.66
N LYS A 26 32.23 5.59 48.66
CA LYS A 26 32.11 6.34 49.92
C LYS A 26 32.05 7.86 49.70
N ARG A 27 32.83 8.40 48.76
CA ARG A 27 32.78 9.82 48.38
C ARG A 27 31.46 10.20 47.70
N ASN A 28 30.96 9.36 46.80
CA ASN A 28 29.72 9.64 46.05
C ASN A 28 28.44 9.47 46.87
N ILE A 29 28.41 8.55 47.85
CA ILE A 29 27.27 8.38 48.78
C ILE A 29 26.98 9.67 49.56
N GLY A 30 28.01 10.50 49.84
CA GLY A 30 27.84 11.79 50.52
C GLY A 30 27.40 12.95 49.63
N LEU A 31 27.59 12.84 48.31
CA LEU A 31 27.28 13.91 47.34
C LEU A 31 25.91 13.72 46.68
N GLN A 32 25.42 12.49 46.55
CA GLN A 32 24.09 12.20 46.03
C GLN A 32 23.26 11.48 47.10
N ARG A 33 22.24 12.16 47.62
CA ARG A 33 21.26 11.63 48.57
C ARG A 33 20.77 10.25 48.15
N ASN A 34 21.14 9.20 48.88
CA ASN A 34 20.45 7.89 48.98
C ASN A 34 19.82 7.30 47.69
N SER A 35 20.35 7.52 46.50
CA SER A 35 19.84 6.88 45.29
C SER A 35 20.63 5.60 45.05
N VAL A 36 20.00 4.48 45.40
CA VAL A 36 20.39 3.12 44.95
C VAL A 36 20.11 2.94 43.44
N GLU A 37 19.71 4.01 42.75
CA GLU A 37 19.32 3.96 41.36
C GLU A 37 20.55 3.76 40.46
N ASN A 38 20.46 2.74 39.61
CA ASN A 38 21.47 2.42 38.60
C ASN A 38 21.85 3.68 37.81
N ILE A 39 23.15 4.01 37.80
CA ILE A 39 23.71 5.05 36.91
C ILE A 39 23.38 4.64 35.48
N LYS A 40 22.39 5.31 34.87
CA LYS A 40 22.08 5.12 33.46
C LYS A 40 23.24 5.71 32.67
N PHE A 41 24.11 4.85 32.14
CA PHE A 41 25.05 5.25 31.09
C PHE A 41 24.26 5.67 29.85
N SER A 42 23.93 6.95 29.78
CA SER A 42 23.41 7.58 28.58
C SER A 42 24.54 7.64 27.56
N ARG A 43 24.76 6.57 26.81
CA ARG A 43 25.38 6.69 25.48
C ARG A 43 24.39 7.49 24.63
N GLN A 44 24.46 8.82 24.71
CA GLN A 44 23.87 9.67 23.67
C GLN A 44 24.67 9.35 22.40
N ARG A 45 24.18 8.40 21.61
CA ARG A 45 24.72 8.21 20.27
C ARG A 45 24.35 9.49 19.52
N PRO A 46 25.30 10.23 18.93
CA PRO A 46 24.97 11.39 18.12
C PRO A 46 24.27 10.86 16.88
N VAL A 47 22.95 10.95 16.90
CA VAL A 47 22.09 10.24 15.98
C VAL A 47 21.12 11.26 15.44
N THR A 48 21.48 11.73 14.25
CA THR A 48 20.70 12.59 13.36
C THR A 48 20.48 13.99 13.91
N THR A 49 21.07 14.99 13.23
CA THR A 49 20.75 16.39 13.50
C THR A 49 19.24 16.61 13.30
N PRO A 50 18.60 17.50 14.08
CA PRO A 50 17.20 17.84 13.88
C PRO A 50 16.89 18.23 12.41
N SER A 51 17.85 18.85 11.73
CA SER A 51 17.79 19.17 10.30
C SER A 51 17.68 17.93 9.42
N THR A 52 18.51 16.91 9.63
CA THR A 52 18.42 15.63 8.89
C THR A 52 17.08 14.94 9.15
N VAL A 53 16.60 14.93 10.40
CA VAL A 53 15.30 14.35 10.73
C VAL A 53 14.17 15.06 9.98
N SER A 54 14.18 16.40 9.99
CA SER A 54 13.19 17.21 9.27
C SER A 54 13.19 16.92 7.76
N LYS A 55 14.37 16.88 7.12
CA LYS A 55 14.50 16.54 5.69
C LYS A 55 13.95 15.15 5.37
N VAL A 56 14.20 14.16 6.22
CA VAL A 56 13.71 12.80 6.04
C VAL A 56 12.19 12.74 6.19
N ILE A 57 11.63 13.44 7.18
CA ILE A 57 10.18 13.51 7.37
C ILE A 57 9.53 14.19 6.15
N GLN A 58 10.06 15.33 5.71
CA GLN A 58 9.57 16.04 4.52
C GLN A 58 9.61 15.17 3.26
N ALA A 59 10.67 14.38 3.05
CA ALA A 59 10.77 13.48 1.90
C ALA A 59 9.74 12.34 1.95
N ILE A 60 9.29 11.97 3.14
CA ILE A 60 8.40 10.83 3.38
C ILE A 60 6.93 11.25 3.40
N ASP A 61 6.66 12.46 3.88
CA ASP A 61 5.33 13.06 4.00
C ASP A 61 4.82 13.60 2.65
N VAL A 62 5.01 12.83 1.59
CA VAL A 62 4.60 13.12 0.21
C VAL A 62 3.83 11.93 -0.33
N ASN A 63 2.86 12.20 -1.22
CA ASN A 63 2.04 11.16 -1.84
C ASN A 63 2.86 10.08 -2.56
N ASP A 64 3.96 10.43 -3.20
CA ASP A 64 4.87 9.49 -3.88
C ASP A 64 6.29 9.57 -3.27
N PRO A 65 6.54 8.87 -2.15
CA PRO A 65 7.79 9.03 -1.42
C PRO A 65 8.94 8.31 -2.15
N PRO A 66 10.15 8.89 -2.22
CA PRO A 66 11.32 8.23 -2.79
C PRO A 66 11.76 7.00 -1.98
N THR A 67 12.63 6.16 -2.58
CA THR A 67 13.13 4.97 -1.88
C THR A 67 13.99 5.37 -0.68
N GLN A 68 14.01 4.54 0.37
CA GLN A 68 14.89 4.81 1.52
C GLN A 68 16.35 4.93 1.11
N ARG A 69 16.76 4.19 0.07
CA ARG A 69 18.11 4.29 -0.53
C ARG A 69 18.33 5.64 -1.21
N SER A 70 17.33 6.17 -1.92
CA SER A 70 17.40 7.51 -2.51
C SER A 70 17.51 8.59 -1.44
N ILE A 71 16.66 8.53 -0.40
CA ILE A 71 16.71 9.46 0.73
C ILE A 71 18.07 9.38 1.44
N ALA A 72 18.58 8.16 1.66
CA ALA A 72 19.90 7.93 2.25
C ALA A 72 21.02 8.60 1.45
N LYS A 73 21.00 8.50 0.12
CA LYS A 73 21.94 9.18 -0.77
C LYS A 73 21.83 10.70 -0.66
N SER A 74 20.62 11.26 -0.70
CA SER A 74 20.38 12.70 -0.60
C SER A 74 20.74 13.29 0.76
N CYS A 75 20.60 12.50 1.84
CA CYS A 75 20.91 12.93 3.20
C CYS A 75 22.33 12.53 3.66
N HIS A 76 23.15 11.93 2.79
CA HIS A 76 24.47 11.39 3.11
C HIS A 76 24.48 10.52 4.39
N ALA A 77 23.46 9.67 4.53
CA ALA A 77 23.26 8.82 5.70
C ALA A 77 23.14 7.35 5.30
N SER A 78 23.34 6.43 6.24
CA SER A 78 23.09 5.01 5.98
C SER A 78 21.57 4.72 5.91
N GLN A 79 21.18 3.71 5.13
CA GLN A 79 19.79 3.28 5.05
C GLN A 79 19.22 2.88 6.43
N SER A 80 20.04 2.27 7.28
CA SER A 80 19.68 1.90 8.65
C SER A 80 19.38 3.13 9.52
N ALA A 81 20.10 4.24 9.32
CA ALA A 81 19.82 5.51 10.01
C ALA A 81 18.46 6.06 9.58
N ILE A 82 18.16 6.07 8.28
CA ILE A 82 16.85 6.49 7.75
C ILE A 82 15.72 5.64 8.31
N LEU A 83 15.85 4.31 8.28
CA LEU A 83 14.83 3.41 8.85
C LEU A 83 14.57 3.69 10.33
N ARG A 84 15.62 4.00 11.09
CA ARG A 84 15.48 4.36 12.51
C ARG A 84 14.74 5.68 12.70
N ILE A 85 15.07 6.72 11.91
CA ILE A 85 14.36 8.02 11.95
C ILE A 85 12.87 7.79 11.68
N ILE A 86 12.54 7.01 10.65
CA ILE A 86 11.15 6.68 10.28
C ILE A 86 10.40 6.01 11.44
N LYS A 87 11.04 5.03 12.08
CA LYS A 87 10.46 4.34 13.25
C LYS A 87 10.27 5.28 14.43
N GLN A 88 11.24 6.14 14.73
CA GLN A 88 11.18 7.11 15.81
C GLN A 88 10.11 8.19 15.56
N ALA A 89 9.92 8.58 14.31
CA ALA A 89 8.86 9.51 13.88
C ALA A 89 7.46 8.83 13.75
N ASN A 90 7.33 7.57 14.18
CA ASN A 90 6.08 6.80 14.16
C ASN A 90 5.44 6.60 12.77
N PHE A 91 6.22 6.55 11.70
CA PHE A 91 5.73 6.22 10.37
C PHE A 91 5.77 4.71 10.09
N THR A 92 4.80 4.23 9.32
CA THR A 92 4.71 2.86 8.83
C THR A 92 4.58 2.82 7.32
N LEU A 93 5.37 1.98 6.67
CA LEU A 93 5.26 1.76 5.23
C LEU A 93 4.02 0.92 4.95
N ARG A 94 3.15 1.40 4.06
CA ARG A 94 1.94 0.70 3.61
C ARG A 94 1.90 0.64 2.10
N LYS A 95 1.28 -0.42 1.58
CA LYS A 95 0.96 -0.54 0.16
C LYS A 95 -0.33 0.22 -0.12
N LYS A 96 -0.32 1.02 -1.18
CA LYS A 96 -1.53 1.66 -1.68
C LYS A 96 -2.43 0.62 -2.33
N ARG A 97 -3.73 0.77 -2.17
CA ARG A 97 -4.77 -0.07 -2.76
C ARG A 97 -5.40 0.67 -3.93
N LYS A 98 -5.62 -0.05 -5.03
CA LYS A 98 -6.43 0.44 -6.14
C LYS A 98 -7.89 0.18 -5.79
N VAL A 99 -8.65 1.22 -5.50
CA VAL A 99 -10.06 1.11 -5.10
C VAL A 99 -10.89 2.05 -5.97
N HIS A 100 -12.03 1.56 -6.46
CA HIS A 100 -13.01 2.38 -7.14
C HIS A 100 -13.83 3.15 -6.10
N LYS A 101 -14.03 4.46 -6.29
CA LYS A 101 -14.91 5.25 -5.43
C LYS A 101 -16.35 4.75 -5.59
N LEU A 102 -16.85 4.00 -4.62
CA LEU A 102 -18.24 3.53 -4.61
C LEU A 102 -19.14 4.69 -4.18
N THR A 103 -20.12 5.02 -5.00
CA THR A 103 -21.26 5.84 -4.57
C THR A 103 -22.15 5.02 -3.63
N SER A 104 -22.83 5.67 -2.69
CA SER A 104 -23.78 5.02 -1.76
C SER A 104 -24.81 4.15 -2.49
N SER A 105 -25.34 4.63 -3.63
CA SER A 105 -26.25 3.89 -4.49
C SER A 105 -25.64 2.60 -5.08
N ASN A 106 -24.38 2.64 -5.55
CA ASN A 106 -23.71 1.45 -6.09
C ASN A 106 -23.41 0.44 -4.98
N ALA A 107 -23.01 0.90 -3.79
CA ALA A 107 -22.80 0.02 -2.65
C ALA A 107 -24.09 -0.71 -2.25
N GLU A 108 -25.23 -0.04 -2.28
CA GLU A 108 -26.54 -0.66 -2.01
C GLU A 108 -26.93 -1.70 -3.08
N LYS A 109 -26.68 -1.40 -4.37
CA LYS A 109 -26.87 -2.36 -5.47
C LYS A 109 -26.00 -3.61 -5.29
N HIS A 110 -24.74 -3.46 -4.85
CA HIS A 110 -23.84 -4.59 -4.59
C HIS A 110 -24.20 -5.39 -3.33
N ARG A 111 -24.82 -4.76 -2.32
CA ARG A 111 -25.20 -5.42 -1.06
C ARG A 111 -26.34 -6.42 -1.24
N ARG A 112 -27.18 -6.25 -2.26
CA ARG A 112 -28.27 -7.18 -2.59
C ARG A 112 -27.79 -8.16 -3.67
N PRO A 113 -27.37 -9.40 -3.33
CA PRO A 113 -27.17 -10.42 -4.35
C PRO A 113 -28.49 -10.61 -5.10
N PRO A 114 -28.56 -10.48 -6.44
CA PRO A 114 -29.82 -10.64 -7.14
C PRO A 114 -30.27 -12.10 -7.04
N PRO A 115 -31.29 -12.44 -6.23
CA PRO A 115 -31.70 -13.84 -6.01
C PRO A 115 -32.26 -14.47 -7.30
N ARG A 116 -32.52 -13.65 -8.33
CA ARG A 116 -32.90 -14.10 -9.67
C ARG A 116 -31.71 -14.65 -10.46
N PHE A 117 -30.51 -14.08 -10.33
CA PHE A 117 -29.34 -14.51 -11.09
C PHE A 117 -28.83 -15.87 -10.62
N TYR A 118 -28.74 -16.09 -9.30
CA TYR A 118 -28.38 -17.40 -8.75
C TYR A 118 -29.33 -18.51 -9.18
N ARG A 119 -30.65 -18.23 -9.22
CA ARG A 119 -31.65 -19.17 -9.75
C ARG A 119 -31.44 -19.48 -11.23
N GLN A 120 -31.03 -18.49 -12.03
CA GLN A 120 -30.74 -18.68 -13.46
C GLN A 120 -29.49 -19.53 -13.71
N LEU A 121 -28.50 -19.47 -12.81
CA LEU A 121 -27.28 -20.28 -12.89
C LEU A 121 -27.46 -21.71 -12.35
N ALA A 122 -28.46 -21.93 -11.49
CA ALA A 122 -28.74 -23.23 -10.88
C ALA A 122 -29.09 -24.32 -11.91
N ASN A 123 -28.96 -25.59 -11.50
CA ASN A 123 -29.22 -26.79 -12.31
C ASN A 123 -28.33 -26.89 -13.56
N ASN A 124 -27.04 -26.60 -13.41
CA ASN A 124 -26.05 -26.66 -14.50
C ASN A 124 -26.35 -25.72 -15.68
N ARG A 125 -27.29 -24.78 -15.52
CA ARG A 125 -27.68 -23.81 -16.56
C ARG A 125 -26.60 -22.78 -16.83
N TYR A 126 -25.64 -22.60 -15.91
CA TYR A 126 -24.43 -21.80 -16.14
C TYR A 126 -23.63 -22.25 -17.37
N ASN A 127 -23.75 -23.51 -17.80
CA ASN A 127 -23.08 -24.01 -19.01
C ASN A 127 -23.56 -23.33 -20.29
N ASN A 128 -24.75 -22.73 -20.26
CA ASN A 128 -25.29 -22.02 -21.40
C ASN A 128 -24.87 -20.55 -21.42
N PHE A 129 -24.10 -20.07 -20.43
CA PHE A 129 -23.69 -18.68 -20.35
C PHE A 129 -22.32 -18.46 -21.01
N ILE A 130 -22.23 -17.37 -21.75
CA ILE A 130 -20.96 -16.78 -22.17
C ILE A 130 -20.83 -15.44 -21.47
N THR A 131 -19.73 -15.28 -20.75
CA THR A 131 -19.33 -13.99 -20.19
C THR A 131 -18.33 -13.35 -21.13
N THR A 132 -18.53 -12.08 -21.46
CA THR A 132 -17.61 -11.35 -22.34
C THR A 132 -17.16 -10.06 -21.71
N ASP A 133 -15.91 -9.70 -21.92
CA ASP A 133 -15.38 -8.42 -21.45
C ASP A 133 -14.39 -7.84 -22.45
N GLU A 134 -14.15 -6.53 -22.31
CA GLU A 134 -13.12 -5.82 -23.05
C GLU A 134 -11.99 -5.41 -22.11
N SER A 135 -10.76 -5.74 -22.48
CA SER A 135 -9.58 -5.35 -21.72
C SER A 135 -8.58 -4.59 -22.57
N TRP A 136 -7.96 -3.56 -21.98
CA TRP A 136 -6.82 -2.86 -22.56
C TRP A 136 -5.52 -3.55 -22.17
N PHE A 137 -4.70 -3.84 -23.16
CA PHE A 137 -3.33 -4.30 -22.99
C PHE A 137 -2.38 -3.15 -23.31
N TYR A 138 -1.50 -2.81 -22.37
CA TYR A 138 -0.55 -1.72 -22.49
C TYR A 138 0.83 -2.26 -22.88
N LEU A 139 1.51 -1.55 -23.78
CA LEU A 139 2.85 -1.92 -24.27
C LEU A 139 3.97 -1.42 -23.34
N ASP A 140 3.72 -0.34 -22.62
CA ASP A 140 4.61 0.28 -21.64
C ASP A 140 4.17 0.00 -20.20
N GLY A 141 5.06 -0.63 -19.43
CA GLY A 141 4.79 -1.15 -18.09
C GLY A 141 5.19 -0.25 -16.93
N THR A 142 5.35 1.06 -17.13
CA THR A 142 5.86 1.96 -16.08
C THR A 142 4.80 2.92 -15.60
N GLU A 143 3.91 2.43 -14.74
CA GLU A 143 3.25 3.28 -13.75
C GLU A 143 4.37 3.95 -12.93
N GLY A 144 4.76 5.18 -13.31
CA GLY A 144 5.92 5.88 -12.74
C GLY A 144 5.79 6.20 -11.25
N LYS A 145 4.57 6.04 -10.70
CA LYS A 145 4.24 6.28 -9.30
C LYS A 145 4.43 5.03 -8.46
N ARG A 146 4.97 5.18 -7.25
CA ARG A 146 5.15 4.04 -6.35
C ARG A 146 3.82 3.62 -5.72
N LYS A 147 3.65 2.30 -5.63
CA LYS A 147 2.50 1.65 -4.96
C LYS A 147 2.61 1.63 -3.44
N VAL A 148 3.43 2.50 -2.86
CA VAL A 148 3.66 2.56 -1.41
C VAL A 148 3.59 3.98 -0.89
N CYS A 149 3.13 4.13 0.34
CA CYS A 149 3.08 5.39 1.08
C CYS A 149 3.53 5.15 2.53
N TYR A 150 3.88 6.21 3.24
CA TYR A 150 4.12 6.15 4.68
C TYR A 150 2.95 6.79 5.42
N ILE A 151 2.50 6.12 6.48
CA ILE A 151 1.38 6.57 7.31
C ILE A 151 1.85 6.71 8.74
N LYS A 152 1.53 7.84 9.36
CA LYS A 152 1.82 8.09 10.76
C LYS A 152 0.88 7.26 11.63
N LYS A 153 1.41 6.54 12.62
CA LYS A 153 0.61 5.69 13.51
C LYS A 153 -0.36 6.48 14.40
N SER A 154 0.03 7.70 14.77
CA SER A 154 -0.78 8.55 15.66
C SER A 154 -2.01 9.13 14.96
N ASP A 155 -1.91 9.38 13.66
CA ASP A 155 -2.96 9.99 12.86
C ASP A 155 -2.89 9.40 11.44
N PRO A 156 -3.61 8.29 11.21
CA PRO A 156 -3.53 7.59 9.94
C PRO A 156 -4.37 8.28 8.87
N ASP A 157 -3.70 9.00 7.97
CA ASP A 157 -4.30 9.47 6.71
C ASP A 157 -4.47 8.30 5.73
N TYR A 158 -5.68 7.74 5.71
CA TYR A 158 -6.04 6.60 4.85
C TYR A 158 -6.26 6.99 3.38
N ASP A 159 -6.47 8.26 3.06
CA ASP A 159 -6.71 8.70 1.68
C ASP A 159 -5.43 8.54 0.85
N ARG A 160 -4.25 8.73 1.47
CA ARG A 160 -2.94 8.45 0.88
C ARG A 160 -2.71 6.98 0.53
N MET A 161 -3.52 6.07 1.08
CA MET A 161 -3.48 4.66 0.70
C MET A 161 -4.21 4.37 -0.59
N ILE A 162 -4.91 5.33 -1.19
CA ILE A 162 -5.64 5.13 -2.42
C ILE A 162 -4.72 5.46 -3.59
N LEU A 163 -4.60 4.53 -4.55
CA LEU A 163 -3.97 4.84 -5.83
C LEU A 163 -4.94 5.65 -6.68
N GLU A 164 -4.61 6.91 -6.91
CA GLU A 164 -5.22 7.67 -7.99
C GLU A 164 -4.79 7.06 -9.33
N GLN A 165 -5.77 6.83 -10.19
CA GLN A 165 -5.51 6.34 -11.53
C GLN A 165 -4.94 7.49 -12.36
N ASP A 166 -3.74 7.31 -12.92
CA ASP A 166 -3.16 8.28 -13.85
C ASP A 166 -4.08 8.48 -15.06
N SER A 167 -4.26 9.75 -15.44
CA SER A 167 -5.14 10.16 -16.53
C SER A 167 -4.56 9.84 -17.91
N SER A 168 -3.23 9.80 -18.03
CA SER A 168 -2.55 9.42 -19.26
C SER A 168 -2.62 7.90 -19.42
N ARG A 169 -3.38 7.45 -20.42
CA ARG A 169 -3.40 6.04 -20.78
C ARG A 169 -2.13 5.71 -21.57
N PRO A 170 -1.36 4.71 -21.13
CA PRO A 170 -0.20 4.23 -21.88
C PRO A 170 -0.60 3.75 -23.27
N GLN A 171 0.37 3.61 -24.18
CA GLN A 171 0.07 3.10 -25.51
C GLN A 171 -0.36 1.63 -25.40
N GLY A 172 -1.46 1.29 -26.04
CA GLY A 172 -2.03 -0.05 -25.93
C GLY A 172 -3.06 -0.35 -26.99
N PHE A 173 -3.57 -1.58 -26.94
CA PHE A 173 -4.66 -2.04 -27.79
C PHE A 173 -5.74 -2.68 -26.93
N MET A 174 -6.98 -2.68 -27.43
CA MET A 174 -8.10 -3.30 -26.73
C MET A 174 -8.40 -4.65 -27.37
N VAL A 175 -8.64 -5.64 -26.52
CA VAL A 175 -9.06 -6.98 -26.92
C VAL A 175 -10.43 -7.25 -26.33
N TRP A 176 -11.31 -7.81 -27.16
CA TRP A 176 -12.56 -8.41 -26.73
C TRP A 176 -12.38 -9.92 -26.66
N ALA A 177 -12.87 -10.52 -25.58
CA ALA A 177 -12.86 -11.96 -25.38
C ALA A 177 -14.10 -12.40 -24.60
N GLY A 178 -14.57 -13.60 -24.92
CA GLY A 178 -15.59 -14.31 -24.17
C GLY A 178 -15.07 -15.63 -23.61
N ILE A 179 -15.60 -16.02 -22.45
CA ILE A 179 -15.35 -17.31 -21.80
C ILE A 179 -16.71 -17.96 -21.47
N SER A 180 -16.79 -19.25 -21.74
CA SER A 180 -17.93 -20.12 -21.43
C SER A 180 -17.46 -21.37 -20.67
N SER A 181 -18.38 -22.20 -20.19
CA SER A 181 -18.03 -23.49 -19.58
C SER A 181 -17.30 -24.44 -20.54
N TYR A 182 -17.48 -24.26 -21.86
CA TYR A 182 -16.86 -25.07 -22.90
C TYR A 182 -15.47 -24.57 -23.32
N GLY A 183 -15.02 -23.44 -22.77
CA GLY A 183 -13.74 -22.82 -23.08
C GLY A 183 -13.85 -21.38 -23.55
N GLU A 184 -12.73 -20.89 -24.09
CA GLU A 184 -12.55 -19.54 -24.57
C GLU A 184 -13.05 -19.33 -26.00
N THR A 185 -13.51 -18.12 -26.27
CA THR A 185 -13.90 -17.68 -27.62
C THR A 185 -12.71 -17.03 -28.33
N SER A 186 -12.77 -16.91 -29.65
CA SER A 186 -11.72 -16.27 -30.43
C SER A 186 -11.51 -14.82 -29.97
N LEU A 187 -10.25 -14.49 -29.65
CA LEU A 187 -9.84 -13.12 -29.30
C LEU A 187 -10.07 -12.19 -30.50
N ARG A 188 -10.70 -11.04 -30.25
CA ARG A 188 -10.93 -10.01 -31.27
C ARG A 188 -10.22 -8.73 -30.89
N PHE A 189 -9.28 -8.31 -31.74
CA PHE A 189 -8.54 -7.07 -31.56
C PHE A 189 -9.36 -5.90 -32.10
N VAL A 190 -9.56 -4.90 -31.24
CA VAL A 190 -10.19 -3.63 -31.65
C VAL A 190 -9.10 -2.73 -32.21
N LYS A 191 -9.38 -2.11 -33.36
CA LYS A 191 -8.44 -1.20 -34.01
C LYS A 191 -8.08 -0.03 -33.08
N PRO A 192 -6.80 0.31 -32.92
CA PRO A 192 -6.37 1.45 -32.10
C PRO A 192 -7.04 2.76 -32.56
N GLY A 193 -7.35 3.64 -31.61
CA GLY A 193 -7.96 4.95 -31.90
C GLY A 193 -9.47 4.93 -32.20
N VAL A 194 -10.09 3.76 -32.32
CA VAL A 194 -11.54 3.66 -32.56
C VAL A 194 -12.32 3.84 -31.27
N LYS A 195 -13.27 4.77 -31.27
CA LYS A 195 -14.27 4.89 -30.20
C LYS A 195 -15.32 3.80 -30.36
N ILE A 196 -15.37 2.85 -29.43
CA ILE A 196 -16.39 1.80 -29.43
C ILE A 196 -17.75 2.43 -29.11
N ASN A 197 -18.54 2.65 -30.16
CA ASN A 197 -19.96 2.93 -30.06
C ASN A 197 -20.76 1.62 -30.21
N SER A 198 -22.07 1.69 -29.98
CA SER A 198 -22.95 0.52 -30.07
C SER A 198 -22.93 -0.10 -31.47
N ASP A 199 -22.93 0.70 -32.53
CA ASP A 199 -22.95 0.21 -33.91
C ASP A 199 -21.66 -0.52 -34.28
N TYR A 200 -20.52 0.01 -33.84
CA TYR A 200 -19.22 -0.64 -34.00
C TYR A 200 -19.19 -1.96 -33.26
N TYR A 201 -19.70 -1.98 -32.03
CA TYR A 201 -19.78 -3.20 -31.22
C TYR A 201 -20.63 -4.29 -31.90
N ILE A 202 -21.82 -3.91 -32.37
CA ILE A 202 -22.73 -4.85 -33.06
C ILE A 202 -22.09 -5.37 -34.34
N ASN A 203 -21.55 -4.48 -35.18
CA ASN A 203 -21.10 -4.84 -36.52
C ASN A 203 -19.73 -5.52 -36.55
N ASN A 204 -18.80 -5.11 -35.68
CA ASN A 204 -17.40 -5.59 -35.74
C ASN A 204 -17.08 -6.64 -34.67
N ILE A 205 -17.89 -6.74 -33.61
CA ILE A 205 -17.66 -7.69 -32.51
C ILE A 205 -18.77 -8.74 -32.47
N LEU A 206 -20.03 -8.34 -32.26
CA LEU A 206 -21.12 -9.28 -32.03
C LEU A 206 -21.54 -10.06 -33.27
N LYS A 207 -21.82 -9.40 -34.41
CA LYS A 207 -22.23 -10.08 -35.64
C LYS A 207 -21.19 -11.13 -36.08
N PRO A 208 -19.89 -10.81 -36.17
CA PRO A 208 -18.87 -11.81 -36.48
C PRO A 208 -18.81 -12.94 -35.45
N PHE A 209 -19.02 -12.63 -34.17
CA PHE A 209 -19.06 -13.64 -33.12
C PHE A 209 -20.23 -14.62 -33.28
N PHE A 210 -21.45 -14.13 -33.50
CA PHE A 210 -22.63 -14.98 -33.65
C PHE A 210 -22.64 -15.77 -34.96
N ILE A 211 -22.08 -15.22 -36.05
CA ILE A 211 -21.95 -15.95 -37.33
C ILE A 211 -20.98 -17.14 -37.19
N THR A 212 -19.95 -17.00 -36.37
CA THR A 212 -18.93 -18.05 -36.15
C THR A 212 -19.30 -18.99 -34.98
N GLY A 213 -20.26 -18.60 -34.14
CA GLY A 213 -20.57 -19.23 -32.86
C GLY A 213 -21.78 -20.18 -32.89
N ARG A 214 -21.93 -20.99 -31.83
CA ARG A 214 -23.08 -21.88 -31.63
C ARG A 214 -24.33 -21.09 -31.24
N SER A 215 -25.46 -21.39 -31.88
CA SER A 215 -26.71 -20.62 -31.90
C SER A 215 -27.60 -20.71 -30.65
N SER A 216 -27.16 -21.31 -29.53
CA SER A 216 -28.02 -21.57 -28.36
C SER A 216 -27.53 -21.02 -27.02
N LEU A 217 -26.50 -20.15 -27.00
CA LEU A 217 -25.90 -19.66 -25.76
C LEU A 217 -26.48 -18.30 -25.30
N VAL A 218 -26.67 -18.16 -23.99
CA VAL A 218 -27.13 -16.95 -23.30
C VAL A 218 -25.95 -16.02 -23.07
N PHE A 219 -26.07 -14.78 -23.54
CA PHE A 219 -25.01 -13.79 -23.52
C PHE A 219 -25.11 -12.89 -22.29
N GLN A 220 -24.04 -12.78 -21.50
CA GLN A 220 -23.96 -11.86 -20.38
C GLN A 220 -22.90 -10.78 -20.65
N GLN A 221 -23.35 -9.53 -20.71
CA GLN A 221 -22.49 -8.36 -20.88
C GLN A 221 -22.83 -7.26 -19.86
N LYS A 222 -21.83 -6.49 -19.47
CA LYS A 222 -21.98 -5.32 -18.59
C LYS A 222 -22.58 -4.14 -19.35
N GLU A 223 -23.67 -3.57 -18.83
CA GLU A 223 -24.23 -2.31 -19.36
C GLU A 223 -23.25 -1.15 -19.14
N LYS A 224 -22.93 -0.40 -20.21
CA LYS A 224 -22.17 0.85 -20.14
C LYS A 224 -23.13 2.01 -20.36
N GLU A 225 -23.54 2.68 -19.29
CA GLU A 225 -24.35 3.91 -19.38
C GLU A 225 -23.56 5.05 -20.07
N LYS A 226 -24.21 5.74 -21.01
CA LYS A 226 -23.70 6.97 -21.61
C LYS A 226 -23.73 8.08 -20.53
N LYS A 227 -22.58 8.68 -20.22
CA LYS A 227 -22.58 9.99 -19.55
C LYS A 227 -23.18 11.01 -20.52
N SER A 228 -24.43 11.41 -20.27
CA SER A 228 -25.08 12.51 -20.97
C SER A 228 -24.28 13.80 -20.75
N PRO A 229 -24.01 14.61 -21.78
CA PRO A 229 -23.41 15.93 -21.59
C PRO A 229 -24.38 16.79 -20.79
N SER A 230 -23.90 17.37 -19.69
CA SER A 230 -24.63 18.34 -18.88
C SER A 230 -25.11 19.48 -19.78
N ARG A 231 -26.43 19.64 -19.91
CA ARG A 231 -27.05 20.84 -20.47
C ARG A 231 -26.57 22.03 -19.66
N GLN A 232 -25.72 22.87 -20.24
CA GLN A 232 -25.53 24.24 -19.76
C GLN A 232 -26.88 24.93 -19.91
N ARG A 233 -27.47 25.32 -18.77
CA ARG A 233 -28.55 26.30 -18.76
C ARG A 233 -27.86 27.66 -18.92
N SER A 234 -28.09 28.27 -20.07
CA SER A 234 -28.02 29.72 -20.30
C SER A 234 -28.96 30.46 -19.35
#